data_AF-A0A7S0WJR3-F1
#
_entry.id   AF-A0A7S0WJR3-F1
#
_cell.length_a   1.000
_cell.length_b   1.000
_cell.length_c   1.000
_cell.angle_alpha   90.00
_cell.angle_beta   90.00
_cell.angle_gamma   90.00
#
_symmetry.space_group_name_H-M   'P 1'
#
loop_
_entity.id
_entity.type
_entity.pdbx_description
1 polymer ?
#
loop_
_entity_poly.entity_id
_entity_poly.type
_entity_poly.pdbx_seq_one_letter_code
_entity_poly.pdbx_strand_id
1 'polypeptide(L)'
;GVNNAIQAAGRNQVKMQIGNGASAFVVTDLQEVPALLAKVAAEGVLTRVAVVLERGEEATEEAVAEAMEAEREDLLASALQHVSFALLAEGAPPAYLAYARRLDFREDKLERGVEPALALQMELSRLSHFHVKRLSESPASTLAVGTPNYYLQVLYAREAAENQSVRGAVDTRIFLRAVVYRGDCFLQYSAPKRLERRLSETYAMKRTSSSSSFSSLGEELTRAQESSVLVDMLRNLELEATRGAATKNNCMFVNLQAAGAVAEAAVEETLAQFVEGHAPELVRMSVTTIEVKVGDGRFVAYHTAGKRFKVERHSDDDHTGEGEHPYPVLTRMQRKKLVAQRAGSTYVYDFLAIFEELVAAADPLSWSRMGGSDAGAEPAWKATELVLNSEGVLEEAPRPPGTNDCGMVVFKCWMRTPECRAGRSFVLVGSDLSHMSGSFSLREDQVYCKALALCRAEGLPCVYISANSGARISLNDEVKRRLRVAWVDPACPAKGFE
;
A
#
# COMPACT_ATOMS: atom_id res chain seq x y z
N GLY A 1 -15.05 13.25 25.13
CA GLY A 1 -14.22 14.45 25.42
C GLY A 1 -14.91 15.73 24.97
N VAL A 2 -15.20 15.84 23.68
CA VAL A 2 -15.75 17.03 23.03
C VAL A 2 -17.12 17.48 23.62
N ASN A 3 -18.06 16.55 23.87
CA ASN A 3 -19.36 16.90 24.47
C ASN A 3 -19.30 17.54 25.86
N ASN A 4 -18.33 17.14 26.70
CA ASN A 4 -18.19 17.72 28.05
C ASN A 4 -17.46 19.08 28.03
N ALA A 5 -16.67 19.35 26.98
CA ALA A 5 -16.02 20.64 26.79
C ALA A 5 -16.99 21.70 26.23
N ILE A 6 -17.94 21.28 25.37
CA ILE A 6 -18.97 22.12 24.76
C ILE A 6 -19.98 22.62 25.81
N GLN A 7 -20.40 21.79 26.76
CA GLN A 7 -21.34 22.21 27.81
C GLN A 7 -20.74 23.21 28.83
N ALA A 8 -19.41 23.29 28.93
CA ALA A 8 -18.74 24.15 29.91
C ALA A 8 -18.28 25.50 29.33
N ALA A 9 -18.21 25.65 28.01
CA ALA A 9 -17.73 26.87 27.35
C ALA A 9 -18.92 27.63 26.76
N GLY A 10 -19.27 28.77 27.37
CA GLY A 10 -20.26 29.68 26.80
C GLY A 10 -19.89 30.13 25.38
N ARG A 11 -20.91 30.57 24.61
CA ARG A 11 -20.76 31.18 23.28
C ARG A 11 -19.60 32.21 23.32
N ASN A 12 -18.63 32.07 22.42
CA ASN A 12 -17.46 32.95 22.23
C ASN A 12 -16.21 32.68 23.09
N GLN A 13 -15.81 31.42 23.30
CA GLN A 13 -14.45 31.12 23.80
C GLN A 13 -13.59 30.38 22.76
N VAL A 14 -12.54 31.05 22.28
CA VAL A 14 -11.38 30.43 21.62
C VAL A 14 -10.59 29.69 22.70
N LYS A 15 -10.62 28.36 22.70
CA LYS A 15 -9.67 27.57 23.48
C LYS A 15 -8.49 27.20 22.58
N MET A 16 -7.40 27.95 22.68
CA MET A 16 -6.11 27.58 22.11
C MET A 16 -5.50 26.47 22.97
N GLN A 17 -5.61 25.21 22.55
CA GLN A 17 -4.58 24.18 22.79
C GLN A 17 -5.02 22.81 22.24
N ILE A 18 -4.34 22.36 21.18
CA ILE A 18 -3.99 20.93 20.98
C ILE A 18 -2.63 20.91 20.27
N GLY A 19 -1.60 20.31 20.91
CA GLY A 19 -0.34 19.78 20.34
C GLY A 19 0.43 20.61 19.30
N ASN A 20 1.67 20.99 19.62
CA ASN A 20 2.69 21.71 18.81
C ASN A 20 2.49 23.22 18.60
N GLY A 21 1.55 23.87 19.31
CA GLY A 21 1.54 25.33 19.46
C GLY A 21 0.97 26.15 18.29
N ALA A 22 0.50 25.52 17.21
CA ALA A 22 -0.02 26.20 16.02
C ALA A 22 -1.47 25.80 15.63
N SER A 23 -2.26 25.27 16.58
CA SER A 23 -3.65 24.84 16.35
C SER A 23 -4.64 25.55 17.28
N ALA A 24 -5.78 25.99 16.75
CA ALA A 24 -6.86 26.62 17.53
C ALA A 24 -8.20 25.86 17.42
N PHE A 25 -8.97 25.88 18.50
CA PHE A 25 -10.34 25.37 18.54
C PHE A 25 -11.31 26.50 18.90
N VAL A 26 -12.37 26.67 18.10
CA VAL A 26 -13.30 27.80 18.18
C VAL A 26 -14.73 27.30 18.08
N VAL A 27 -15.61 27.80 18.95
CA VAL A 27 -17.06 27.62 18.84
C VAL A 27 -17.66 28.98 18.49
N THR A 28 -18.41 29.07 17.39
CA THR A 28 -18.94 30.34 16.86
C THR A 28 -20.15 30.08 15.95
N ASP A 29 -20.75 31.15 15.43
CA ASP A 29 -21.81 31.11 14.43
C ASP A 29 -21.23 31.26 13.02
N LEU A 30 -21.91 30.72 11.99
CA LEU A 30 -21.39 30.74 10.61
C LEU A 30 -21.09 32.17 10.12
N GLN A 31 -21.89 33.15 10.53
CA GLN A 31 -21.75 34.56 10.14
C GLN A 31 -20.43 35.19 10.64
N GLU A 32 -19.85 34.67 11.71
CA GLU A 32 -18.59 35.15 12.28
C GLU A 32 -17.36 34.44 11.70
N VAL A 33 -17.55 33.33 10.95
CA VAL A 33 -16.46 32.53 10.38
C VAL A 33 -15.53 33.34 9.47
N PRO A 34 -16.01 34.18 8.54
CA PRO A 34 -15.13 35.01 7.71
C PRO A 34 -14.23 35.93 8.54
N ALA A 35 -14.81 36.66 9.50
CA ALA A 35 -14.07 37.55 10.38
C ALA A 35 -13.04 36.80 11.25
N LEU A 36 -13.40 35.60 11.73
CA LEU A 36 -12.51 34.71 12.46
C LEU A 36 -11.31 34.30 11.60
N LEU A 37 -11.56 33.80 10.38
CA LEU A 37 -10.53 33.31 9.47
C LEU A 37 -9.58 34.43 9.06
N ALA A 38 -10.11 35.62 8.72
CA ALA A 38 -9.30 36.80 8.42
C ALA A 38 -8.41 37.21 9.60
N LYS A 39 -8.92 37.18 10.83
CA LYS A 39 -8.15 37.47 12.03
C LYS A 39 -7.02 36.46 12.25
N VAL A 40 -7.34 35.17 12.15
CA VAL A 40 -6.35 34.09 12.32
C VAL A 40 -5.29 34.15 11.23
N ALA A 41 -5.70 34.42 9.99
CA ALA A 41 -4.80 34.61 8.86
C ALA A 41 -3.82 35.77 9.09
N ALA A 42 -4.32 36.90 9.60
CA ALA A 42 -3.51 38.09 9.90
C ALA A 42 -2.52 37.88 11.06
N GLU A 43 -2.88 37.08 12.07
CA GLU A 43 -1.98 36.75 13.18
C GLU A 43 -0.79 35.89 12.72
N GLY A 44 -0.96 35.04 11.70
CA GLY A 44 0.12 34.28 11.05
C GLY A 44 0.81 33.20 11.90
N VAL A 45 0.34 32.97 13.13
CA VAL A 45 0.92 32.02 14.10
C VAL A 45 0.31 30.62 13.96
N LEU A 46 -0.97 30.56 13.56
CA LEU A 46 -1.71 29.31 13.48
C LEU A 46 -1.57 28.67 12.10
N THR A 47 -1.34 27.36 12.12
CA THR A 47 -1.33 26.52 10.92
C THR A 47 -2.61 25.70 10.80
N ARG A 48 -3.37 25.51 11.89
CA ARG A 48 -4.61 24.74 11.90
C ARG A 48 -5.72 25.39 12.72
N VAL A 49 -6.96 25.32 12.23
CA VAL A 49 -8.14 25.79 12.95
C VAL A 49 -9.24 24.73 12.90
N ALA A 50 -9.86 24.44 14.04
CA ALA A 50 -11.06 23.63 14.16
C ALA A 50 -12.21 24.51 14.65
N VAL A 51 -13.23 24.66 13.82
CA VAL A 51 -14.43 25.46 14.08
C VAL A 51 -15.59 24.52 14.39
N VAL A 52 -16.35 24.82 15.43
CA VAL A 52 -17.58 24.11 15.78
C VAL A 52 -18.75 25.04 15.59
N LEU A 53 -19.73 24.57 14.84
CA LEU A 53 -20.94 25.30 14.48
C LEU A 53 -22.17 24.49 14.92
N GLU A 54 -23.21 25.19 15.37
CA GLU A 54 -24.53 24.60 15.58
C GLU A 54 -25.22 24.42 14.22
N ARG A 55 -25.59 23.18 13.88
CA ARG A 55 -26.18 22.83 12.58
C ARG A 55 -27.67 23.21 12.59
N GLY A 56 -28.04 24.16 11.73
CA GLY A 56 -29.40 24.66 11.55
C GLY A 56 -29.67 25.05 10.09
N GLU A 57 -30.75 25.82 9.84
CA GLU A 57 -31.08 26.30 8.49
C GLU A 57 -30.00 27.22 7.89
N GLU A 58 -29.29 27.97 8.74
CA GLU A 58 -28.23 28.89 8.31
C GLU A 58 -26.85 28.22 8.18
N ALA A 59 -26.60 27.12 8.90
CA ALA A 59 -25.31 26.45 8.95
C ALA A 59 -25.37 25.06 8.31
N THR A 60 -25.51 25.04 6.98
CA THR A 60 -25.48 23.82 6.16
C THR A 60 -24.09 23.52 5.62
N GLU A 61 -23.89 22.32 5.06
CA GLU A 61 -22.62 21.96 4.41
C GLU A 61 -22.33 22.86 3.20
N GLU A 62 -23.37 23.26 2.44
CA GLU A 62 -23.23 24.20 1.33
C GLU A 62 -22.83 25.60 1.82
N ALA A 63 -23.46 26.09 2.90
CA ALA A 63 -23.16 27.41 3.45
C ALA A 63 -21.72 27.52 3.97
N VAL A 64 -21.18 26.45 4.57
CA VAL A 64 -19.76 26.37 4.95
C VAL A 64 -18.86 26.40 3.71
N ALA A 65 -19.23 25.69 2.64
CA ALA A 65 -18.47 25.69 1.40
C ALA A 65 -18.43 27.09 0.74
N GLU A 66 -19.56 27.81 0.75
CA GLU A 66 -19.64 29.19 0.28
C GLU A 66 -18.76 30.15 1.10
N ALA A 67 -18.78 30.04 2.44
CA ALA A 67 -17.93 30.85 3.31
C ALA A 67 -16.44 30.58 3.07
N MET A 68 -16.05 29.32 2.89
CA MET A 68 -14.66 28.95 2.59
C MET A 68 -14.20 29.44 1.21
N GLU A 69 -15.09 29.42 0.21
CA GLU A 69 -14.79 29.93 -1.13
C GLU A 69 -14.63 31.46 -1.14
N ALA A 70 -15.43 32.18 -0.34
CA ALA A 70 -15.34 33.63 -0.19
C ALA A 70 -13.98 34.08 0.40
N GLU A 71 -13.48 33.36 1.40
CA GLU A 71 -12.21 33.68 2.09
C GLU A 71 -10.97 33.01 1.44
N ARG A 72 -11.13 32.30 0.32
CA ARG A 72 -10.09 31.44 -0.26
C ARG A 72 -8.78 32.18 -0.55
N GLU A 73 -8.85 33.38 -1.14
CA GLU A 73 -7.66 34.15 -1.51
C GLU A 73 -6.87 34.60 -0.27
N ASP A 74 -7.57 35.06 0.76
CA ASP A 74 -6.95 35.49 2.02
C ASP A 74 -6.36 34.31 2.80
N LEU A 75 -7.05 33.16 2.80
CA LEU A 75 -6.53 31.92 3.38
C LEU A 75 -5.25 31.46 2.67
N LEU A 76 -5.19 31.57 1.34
CA LEU A 76 -4.00 31.29 0.55
C LEU A 76 -2.87 32.31 0.82
N ALA A 77 -3.17 33.55 1.19
CA ALA A 77 -2.16 34.52 1.61
C ALA A 77 -1.63 34.26 3.03
N SER A 78 -2.36 33.50 3.85
CA SER A 78 -2.04 33.22 5.25
C SER A 78 -1.07 32.06 5.48
N ALA A 79 -0.65 31.84 6.74
CA ALA A 79 0.13 30.67 7.17
C ALA A 79 -0.72 29.41 7.40
N LEU A 80 -2.05 29.52 7.34
CA LEU A 80 -2.95 28.39 7.59
C LEU A 80 -2.73 27.27 6.57
N GLN A 81 -2.73 26.05 7.08
CA GLN A 81 -2.59 24.81 6.33
C GLN A 81 -3.90 24.01 6.32
N HIS A 82 -4.71 24.13 7.37
CA HIS A 82 -5.91 23.32 7.55
C HIS A 82 -6.99 24.06 8.34
N VAL A 83 -8.23 24.01 7.84
CA VAL A 83 -9.43 24.49 8.52
C VAL A 83 -10.43 23.35 8.53
N SER A 84 -10.97 23.02 9.69
CA SER A 84 -11.97 21.96 9.85
C SER A 84 -13.21 22.48 10.55
N PHE A 85 -14.35 21.91 10.20
CA PHE A 85 -15.65 22.25 10.76
C PHE A 85 -16.30 21.01 11.36
N ALA A 86 -16.86 21.15 12.56
CA ALA A 86 -17.77 20.19 13.15
C ALA A 86 -19.17 20.82 13.26
N LEU A 87 -20.11 20.32 12.47
CA LEU A 87 -21.51 20.72 12.46
C LEU A 87 -22.28 19.83 13.43
N LEU A 88 -22.77 20.40 14.52
CA LEU A 88 -23.47 19.68 15.58
C LEU A 88 -24.97 19.92 15.52
N ALA A 89 -25.77 18.87 15.40
CA ALA A 89 -27.24 18.94 15.50
C ALA A 89 -27.73 18.08 16.67
N GLU A 90 -28.78 18.52 17.34
CA GLU A 90 -29.41 17.74 18.41
C GLU A 90 -29.97 16.43 17.86
N GLY A 91 -29.63 15.30 18.48
CA GLY A 91 -30.08 13.97 18.08
C GLY A 91 -29.47 13.40 16.80
N ALA A 92 -28.56 14.11 16.14
CA ALA A 92 -27.90 13.66 14.91
C ALA A 92 -26.38 13.50 15.11
N PRO A 93 -25.72 12.60 14.34
CA PRO A 93 -24.27 12.50 14.37
C PRO A 93 -23.63 13.81 13.84
N PRO A 94 -22.46 14.21 14.37
CA PRO A 94 -21.74 15.37 13.87
C PRO A 94 -21.34 15.19 12.41
N ALA A 95 -21.50 16.23 11.60
CA ALA A 95 -20.94 16.27 10.26
C ALA A 95 -19.60 17.00 10.30
N TYR A 96 -18.55 16.34 9.81
CA TYR A 96 -17.19 16.90 9.76
C TYR A 96 -16.82 17.28 8.34
N LEU A 97 -16.36 18.51 8.17
CA LEU A 97 -15.83 19.04 6.91
C LEU A 97 -14.39 19.49 7.15
N ALA A 98 -13.54 19.32 6.16
CA ALA A 98 -12.14 19.72 6.25
C ALA A 98 -11.74 20.42 4.95
N TYR A 99 -10.91 21.44 5.08
CA TYR A 99 -10.41 22.27 3.99
C TYR A 99 -8.91 22.45 4.20
N ALA A 100 -8.13 22.11 3.20
CA ALA A 100 -6.68 22.08 3.32
C ALA A 100 -6.02 22.96 2.26
N ARG A 101 -4.95 23.65 2.64
CA ARG A 101 -4.16 24.49 1.74
C ARG A 101 -3.63 23.72 0.52
N ARG A 102 -3.26 22.45 0.71
CA ARG A 102 -2.82 21.55 -0.37
C ARG A 102 -3.87 21.33 -1.48
N LEU A 103 -5.12 21.68 -1.22
CA LEU A 103 -6.25 21.62 -2.16
C LEU A 103 -6.78 23.03 -2.48
N ASP A 104 -5.96 24.07 -2.30
CA ASP A 104 -6.35 25.47 -2.42
C ASP A 104 -7.57 25.82 -1.55
N PHE A 105 -7.63 25.27 -0.33
CA PHE A 105 -8.77 25.37 0.58
C PHE A 105 -10.11 24.92 -0.01
N ARG A 106 -10.08 24.00 -0.99
CA ARG A 106 -11.24 23.20 -1.35
C ARG A 106 -11.44 22.08 -0.35
N GLU A 107 -12.66 21.57 -0.32
CA GLU A 107 -13.03 20.50 0.61
C GLU A 107 -12.19 19.23 0.39
N ASP A 108 -11.57 18.76 1.48
CA ASP A 108 -10.85 17.51 1.53
C ASP A 108 -11.79 16.32 1.74
N LYS A 109 -12.22 15.73 0.63
CA LYS A 109 -13.11 14.57 0.62
C LYS A 109 -12.53 13.34 1.32
N LEU A 110 -11.21 13.28 1.54
CA LEU A 110 -10.59 12.18 2.30
C LEU A 110 -10.95 12.25 3.79
N GLU A 111 -11.07 13.45 4.34
CA GLU A 111 -11.32 13.70 5.75
C GLU A 111 -12.81 13.95 6.06
N ARG A 112 -13.66 14.09 5.03
CA ARG A 112 -15.11 14.25 5.20
C ARG A 112 -15.70 13.20 6.14
N GLY A 113 -16.43 13.65 7.16
CA GLY A 113 -17.07 12.77 8.14
C GLY A 113 -16.12 12.06 9.11
N VAL A 114 -14.86 12.47 9.19
CA VAL A 114 -13.89 12.02 10.20
C VAL A 114 -13.59 13.19 11.14
N GLU A 115 -13.52 12.93 12.45
CA GLU A 115 -13.14 13.95 13.42
C GLU A 115 -11.73 14.49 13.09
N PRO A 116 -11.49 15.82 13.10
CA PRO A 116 -10.21 16.40 12.64
C PRO A 116 -8.99 15.86 13.37
N ALA A 117 -9.07 15.69 14.70
CA ALA A 117 -7.98 15.11 15.49
C ALA A 117 -7.71 13.65 15.08
N LEU A 118 -8.76 12.88 14.80
CA LEU A 118 -8.66 11.51 14.36
C LEU A 118 -8.07 11.42 12.95
N ALA A 119 -8.47 12.29 12.02
CA ALA A 119 -7.93 12.36 10.67
C ALA A 119 -6.41 12.60 10.67
N LEU A 120 -5.93 13.46 11.58
CA LEU A 120 -4.52 13.73 11.81
C LEU A 120 -3.79 12.53 12.41
N GLN A 121 -4.36 11.91 13.45
CA GLN A 121 -3.79 10.70 14.06
C GLN A 121 -3.74 9.53 13.06
N MET A 122 -4.69 9.48 12.14
CA MET A 122 -4.76 8.51 11.06
C MET A 122 -3.89 8.91 9.87
N GLU A 123 -3.27 10.10 9.85
CA GLU A 123 -2.44 10.62 8.76
C GLU A 123 -3.09 10.48 7.36
N LEU A 124 -4.40 10.78 7.26
CA LEU A 124 -5.18 10.58 6.02
C LEU A 124 -4.66 11.41 4.84
N SER A 125 -4.06 12.57 5.11
CA SER A 125 -3.41 13.43 4.12
C SER A 125 -2.32 12.70 3.31
N ARG A 126 -1.67 11.67 3.88
CA ARG A 126 -0.69 10.85 3.16
C ARG A 126 -1.31 10.02 2.03
N LEU A 127 -2.64 9.95 1.92
CA LEU A 127 -3.34 9.24 0.84
C LEU A 127 -3.72 10.15 -0.35
N SER A 128 -3.23 11.38 -0.40
CA SER A 128 -3.62 12.39 -1.39
C SER A 128 -3.39 12.01 -2.86
N HIS A 129 -2.49 11.07 -3.17
CA HIS A 129 -2.30 10.54 -4.53
C HIS A 129 -3.38 9.54 -4.99
N PHE A 130 -4.29 9.16 -4.09
CA PHE A 130 -5.30 8.14 -4.33
C PHE A 130 -6.71 8.70 -4.17
N HIS A 131 -7.61 8.24 -5.04
CA HIS A 131 -9.04 8.31 -4.80
C HIS A 131 -9.41 7.23 -3.78
N VAL A 132 -9.74 7.65 -2.55
CA VAL A 132 -10.04 6.74 -1.45
C VAL A 132 -11.55 6.58 -1.26
N LYS A 133 -11.97 5.33 -1.05
CA LYS A 133 -13.31 4.95 -0.62
C LYS A 133 -13.21 4.23 0.73
N ARG A 134 -13.96 4.69 1.71
CA ARG A 134 -14.11 4.00 3.01
C ARG A 134 -14.97 2.75 2.82
N LEU A 135 -14.47 1.59 3.24
CA LEU A 135 -15.15 0.30 3.11
C LEU A 135 -15.82 -0.12 4.40
N SER A 136 -15.09 -0.03 5.50
CA SER A 136 -15.56 -0.37 6.83
C SER A 136 -14.87 0.51 7.87
N GLU A 137 -15.62 0.86 8.89
CA GLU A 137 -15.12 1.44 10.12
C GLU A 137 -15.47 0.41 11.20
N SER A 138 -14.45 -0.07 11.92
CA SER A 138 -14.72 -0.96 13.06
C SER A 138 -15.48 -0.16 14.11
N PRO A 139 -16.55 -0.70 14.72
CA PRO A 139 -17.07 -0.11 15.93
C PRO A 139 -15.94 -0.16 16.96
N ALA A 140 -15.53 1.02 17.45
CA ALA A 140 -14.98 1.22 18.79
C ALA A 140 -15.34 0.02 19.67
N SER A 141 -14.38 -0.87 19.98
CA SER A 141 -14.67 -2.16 20.64
C SER A 141 -15.69 -1.95 21.75
N THR A 142 -16.88 -2.51 21.55
CA THR A 142 -18.10 -2.23 22.29
C THR A 142 -17.90 -2.48 23.78
N LEU A 143 -17.78 -1.40 24.57
CA LEU A 143 -18.10 -1.35 25.99
C LEU A 143 -18.33 0.13 26.36
N ALA A 144 -19.60 0.45 26.59
CA ALA A 144 -20.16 1.54 27.40
C ALA A 144 -19.28 2.77 27.72
N VAL A 145 -19.79 3.96 27.39
CA VAL A 145 -19.47 5.26 28.04
C VAL A 145 -17.96 5.43 28.31
N GLY A 146 -17.16 5.62 27.26
CA GLY A 146 -15.72 5.82 27.38
C GLY A 146 -15.02 5.97 26.03
N THR A 147 -13.75 6.40 26.07
CA THR A 147 -12.87 6.42 24.89
C THR A 147 -12.64 4.98 24.42
N PRO A 148 -12.78 4.66 23.11
CA PRO A 148 -12.50 3.33 22.61
C PRO A 148 -11.06 2.92 22.86
N ASN A 149 -10.82 1.60 22.96
CA ASN A 149 -9.48 1.06 23.11
C ASN A 149 -8.59 1.39 21.88
N TYR A 150 -9.18 1.29 20.69
CA TYR A 150 -8.59 1.70 19.42
C TYR A 150 -9.70 2.02 18.39
N TYR A 151 -9.37 2.80 17.37
CA TYR A 151 -10.21 3.06 16.18
C TYR A 151 -9.53 2.43 14.97
N LEU A 152 -10.28 1.75 14.09
CA LEU A 152 -9.77 1.09 12.89
C LEU A 152 -10.61 1.46 11.67
N GLN A 153 -9.94 1.85 10.60
CA GLN A 153 -10.55 2.20 9.32
C GLN A 153 -9.94 1.39 8.18
N VAL A 154 -10.81 0.88 7.31
CA VAL A 154 -10.43 0.15 6.09
C VAL A 154 -10.74 0.99 4.87
N LEU A 155 -9.70 1.29 4.12
CA LEU A 155 -9.71 2.23 3.01
C LEU A 155 -9.34 1.52 1.71
N TYR A 156 -10.23 1.57 0.72
CA TYR A 156 -9.92 1.18 -0.65
C TYR A 156 -9.39 2.39 -1.42
N ALA A 157 -8.17 2.31 -1.90
CA ALA A 157 -7.50 3.38 -2.61
C ALA A 157 -7.26 2.99 -4.07
N ARG A 158 -7.65 3.86 -4.99
CA ARG A 158 -7.33 3.75 -6.42
C ARG A 158 -6.53 4.96 -6.85
N GLU A 159 -5.42 4.75 -7.54
CA GLU A 159 -4.60 5.85 -8.06
C GLU A 159 -5.43 6.83 -8.91
N ALA A 160 -5.31 8.12 -8.58
CA ALA A 160 -6.02 9.19 -9.27
C ALA A 160 -5.64 9.23 -10.77
N ALA A 161 -6.63 9.48 -11.64
CA ALA A 161 -6.43 9.47 -13.09
C ALA A 161 -5.38 10.50 -13.56
N GLU A 162 -5.29 11.63 -12.86
CA GLU A 162 -4.33 12.70 -13.12
C GLU A 162 -2.87 12.26 -12.91
N ASN A 163 -2.63 11.28 -12.01
CA ASN A 163 -1.31 10.74 -11.71
C ASN A 163 -0.93 9.56 -12.63
N GLN A 164 -1.83 9.13 -13.54
CA GLN A 164 -1.59 8.02 -14.46
C GLN A 164 -0.76 8.51 -15.66
N SER A 165 0.55 8.65 -15.47
CA SER A 165 1.49 9.07 -16.52
C SER A 165 1.71 8.02 -17.63
N VAL A 166 1.28 6.77 -17.42
CA VAL A 166 1.53 5.65 -18.35
C VAL A 166 0.27 4.81 -18.54
N ARG A 167 -0.10 4.52 -19.80
CA ARG A 167 -1.06 3.44 -20.14
C ARG A 167 -0.54 2.13 -19.53
N GLY A 168 -1.11 1.69 -18.41
CA GLY A 168 -0.60 0.55 -17.65
C GLY A 168 -1.54 0.10 -16.54
N ALA A 169 -1.11 -0.87 -15.75
CA ALA A 169 -1.87 -1.35 -14.60
C ALA A 169 -2.15 -0.20 -13.61
N VAL A 170 -3.44 0.07 -13.37
CA VAL A 170 -3.89 1.03 -12.35
C VAL A 170 -3.55 0.48 -10.98
N ASP A 171 -2.92 1.31 -10.14
CA ASP A 171 -2.60 0.95 -8.77
C ASP A 171 -3.86 1.00 -7.89
N THR A 172 -4.13 -0.11 -7.21
CA THR A 172 -5.30 -0.33 -6.37
C THR A 172 -4.87 -1.04 -5.10
N ARG A 173 -5.05 -0.39 -3.95
CA ARG A 173 -4.53 -0.82 -2.65
C ARG A 173 -5.61 -0.82 -1.58
N ILE A 174 -5.42 -1.63 -0.55
CA ILE A 174 -6.14 -1.51 0.73
C ILE A 174 -5.18 -0.87 1.73
N PHE A 175 -5.61 0.23 2.32
CA PHE A 175 -4.95 0.82 3.48
C PHE A 175 -5.78 0.51 4.72
N LEU A 176 -5.17 -0.16 5.69
CA LEU A 176 -5.73 -0.29 7.03
C LEU A 176 -5.03 0.71 7.92
N ARG A 177 -5.80 1.54 8.60
CA ARG A 177 -5.28 2.55 9.51
C ARG A 177 -5.93 2.40 10.87
N ALA A 178 -5.16 2.44 11.95
CA ALA A 178 -5.71 2.48 13.29
C ALA A 178 -5.01 3.50 14.18
N VAL A 179 -5.78 4.01 15.13
CA VAL A 179 -5.27 4.74 16.28
C VAL A 179 -5.55 3.92 17.53
N VAL A 180 -4.52 3.67 18.32
CA VAL A 180 -4.60 2.84 19.52
C VAL A 180 -4.39 3.72 20.75
N TYR A 181 -5.43 3.80 21.59
CA TYR A 181 -5.43 4.62 22.79
C TYR A 181 -5.02 3.83 24.04
N ARG A 182 -5.12 2.49 24.00
CA ARG A 182 -4.53 1.62 25.01
C ARG A 182 -3.47 0.71 24.43
N GLY A 183 -2.23 0.87 24.89
CA GLY A 183 -1.08 0.13 24.37
C GLY A 183 -1.18 -1.38 24.55
N ASP A 184 -1.94 -1.87 25.52
CA ASP A 184 -2.16 -3.31 25.72
C ASP A 184 -2.90 -3.97 24.54
N CYS A 185 -3.79 -3.25 23.85
CA CYS A 185 -4.43 -3.74 22.63
C CYS A 185 -3.45 -3.94 21.45
N PHE A 186 -2.25 -3.37 21.54
CA PHE A 186 -1.17 -3.66 20.60
C PHE A 186 -0.23 -4.73 21.17
N LEU A 187 0.30 -4.49 22.37
CA LEU A 187 1.36 -5.30 23.00
C LEU A 187 0.94 -6.71 23.44
N GLN A 188 -0.36 -6.95 23.66
CA GLN A 188 -0.84 -8.29 24.04
C GLN A 188 -0.80 -9.31 22.90
N TYR A 189 -0.42 -8.91 21.69
CA TYR A 189 -0.21 -9.87 20.63
C TYR A 189 0.85 -10.90 21.04
N SER A 190 0.48 -12.17 20.91
CA SER A 190 1.38 -13.30 21.12
C SER A 190 1.28 -14.20 19.90
N ALA A 191 2.42 -14.45 19.25
CA ALA A 191 2.48 -15.33 18.10
C ALA A 191 1.91 -16.71 18.47
N PRO A 192 0.95 -17.24 17.69
CA PRO A 192 0.32 -18.48 18.06
C PRO A 192 1.30 -19.63 17.84
N LYS A 193 1.78 -20.25 18.93
CA LYS A 193 2.73 -21.39 18.93
C LYS A 193 2.25 -22.65 18.15
N ARG A 194 1.08 -22.63 17.48
CA ARG A 194 0.38 -23.81 16.94
C ARG A 194 -0.67 -23.55 15.84
N LEU A 195 -0.69 -22.38 15.16
CA LEU A 195 -1.79 -22.02 14.25
C LEU A 195 -1.75 -22.67 12.85
N GLU A 196 -0.70 -23.41 12.48
CA GLU A 196 -0.65 -24.08 11.17
C GLU A 196 -1.69 -25.21 11.02
N ARG A 197 -2.13 -25.84 12.12
CA ARG A 197 -3.01 -27.03 12.07
C ARG A 197 -4.50 -26.71 12.21
N ARG A 198 -4.85 -25.65 12.94
CA ARG A 198 -6.25 -25.38 13.33
C ARG A 198 -7.03 -24.52 12.35
N LEU A 199 -6.40 -23.64 11.58
CA LEU A 199 -7.13 -22.86 10.56
C LEU A 199 -7.70 -23.79 9.48
N SER A 200 -6.92 -24.77 9.03
CA SER A 200 -7.34 -25.85 8.12
C SER A 200 -8.57 -26.60 8.62
N GLU A 201 -8.63 -26.91 9.92
CA GLU A 201 -9.74 -27.63 10.56
C GLU A 201 -10.96 -26.72 10.82
N THR A 202 -10.74 -25.44 11.13
CA THR A 202 -11.81 -24.47 11.40
C THR A 202 -12.55 -24.07 10.11
N TYR A 203 -11.84 -24.02 8.97
CA TYR A 203 -12.45 -23.83 7.65
C TYR A 203 -13.22 -25.06 7.16
N ALA A 204 -12.85 -26.27 7.62
CA ALA A 204 -13.60 -27.50 7.34
C ALA A 204 -14.86 -27.65 8.23
N MET A 205 -14.79 -27.21 9.50
CA MET A 205 -15.88 -27.35 10.48
C MET A 205 -17.03 -26.34 10.32
N LYS A 206 -16.86 -25.27 9.55
CA LYS A 206 -17.92 -24.26 9.29
C LYS A 206 -19.13 -24.79 8.48
N ARG A 207 -19.16 -26.09 8.16
CA ARG A 207 -20.27 -26.78 7.49
C ARG A 207 -21.19 -27.58 8.42
N THR A 208 -20.88 -27.73 9.71
CA THR A 208 -21.69 -28.58 10.61
C THR A 208 -21.77 -27.96 12.01
N SER A 209 -23.00 -27.74 12.46
CA SER A 209 -23.43 -26.79 13.49
C SER A 209 -22.95 -27.00 14.95
N SER A 210 -23.05 -25.88 15.67
CA SER A 210 -23.47 -25.63 17.08
C SER A 210 -22.64 -26.07 18.30
N SER A 211 -22.20 -25.05 19.07
CA SER A 211 -22.17 -24.86 20.55
C SER A 211 -21.98 -26.09 21.46
N SER A 212 -21.16 -26.12 22.52
CA SER A 212 -20.73 -25.07 23.47
C SER A 212 -19.70 -25.64 24.48
N SER A 213 -19.06 -24.72 25.21
CA SER A 213 -18.51 -24.81 26.59
C SER A 213 -17.16 -25.52 26.83
N PHE A 214 -16.08 -24.71 26.93
CA PHE A 214 -14.89 -24.96 27.74
C PHE A 214 -14.34 -23.63 28.31
N SER A 215 -15.11 -23.04 29.22
CA SER A 215 -14.83 -21.83 30.03
C SER A 215 -14.09 -22.24 31.31
N SER A 216 -12.96 -21.69 31.75
CA SER A 216 -12.85 -20.30 32.19
C SER A 216 -11.39 -19.79 32.31
N LEU A 217 -10.37 -20.62 32.05
CA LEU A 217 -8.95 -20.19 31.95
C LEU A 217 -8.49 -20.02 30.50
N GLY A 218 -9.15 -20.70 29.56
CA GLY A 218 -8.95 -20.53 28.13
C GLY A 218 -9.55 -19.23 27.60
N GLU A 219 -10.59 -18.70 28.23
CA GLU A 219 -11.31 -17.47 27.81
C GLU A 219 -10.51 -16.19 28.06
N GLU A 220 -9.66 -16.12 29.09
CA GLU A 220 -8.81 -14.94 29.32
C GLU A 220 -7.64 -14.88 28.34
N LEU A 221 -7.03 -16.02 28.00
CA LEU A 221 -5.98 -16.09 26.97
C LEU A 221 -6.52 -15.96 25.53
N THR A 222 -7.74 -16.44 25.24
CA THR A 222 -8.36 -16.25 23.92
C THR A 222 -8.96 -14.86 23.73
N ARG A 223 -9.50 -14.20 24.78
CA ARG A 223 -9.90 -12.79 24.69
C ARG A 223 -8.73 -11.86 24.41
N ALA A 224 -7.57 -12.08 25.05
CA ALA A 224 -6.36 -11.28 24.80
C ALA A 224 -5.84 -11.41 23.36
N GLN A 225 -6.02 -12.58 22.73
CA GLN A 225 -5.68 -12.84 21.33
C GLN A 225 -6.71 -12.25 20.36
N GLU A 226 -7.99 -12.18 20.75
CA GLU A 226 -9.08 -11.59 19.98
C GLU A 226 -9.21 -10.07 20.10
N SER A 227 -8.48 -9.45 21.03
CA SER A 227 -8.49 -7.99 21.25
C SER A 227 -7.30 -7.25 20.63
N SER A 228 -6.39 -7.96 19.94
CA SER A 228 -5.24 -7.30 19.30
C SER A 228 -5.66 -6.57 18.03
N VAL A 229 -5.31 -5.28 17.96
CA VAL A 229 -5.55 -4.44 16.77
C VAL A 229 -4.93 -5.05 15.51
N LEU A 230 -3.77 -5.72 15.62
CA LEU A 230 -3.07 -6.33 14.48
C LEU A 230 -3.85 -7.52 13.91
N VAL A 231 -4.46 -8.32 14.77
CA VAL A 231 -5.30 -9.46 14.37
C VAL A 231 -6.59 -8.96 13.72
N ASP A 232 -7.21 -7.92 14.28
CA ASP A 232 -8.43 -7.35 13.70
C ASP A 232 -8.16 -6.65 12.36
N MET A 233 -7.01 -5.99 12.21
CA MET A 233 -6.57 -5.52 10.90
C MET A 233 -6.41 -6.67 9.90
N LEU A 234 -5.72 -7.75 10.28
CA LEU A 234 -5.51 -8.90 9.40
C LEU A 234 -6.85 -9.51 8.94
N ARG A 235 -7.81 -9.65 9.86
CA ARG A 235 -9.17 -10.15 9.56
C ARG A 235 -9.93 -9.25 8.58
N ASN A 236 -9.88 -7.93 8.81
CA ASN A 236 -10.53 -6.97 7.92
C ASN A 236 -9.89 -6.96 6.52
N LEU A 237 -8.56 -7.09 6.45
CA LEU A 237 -7.87 -7.20 5.18
C LEU A 237 -8.27 -8.48 4.42
N GLU A 238 -8.37 -9.62 5.11
CA GLU A 238 -8.80 -10.88 4.49
C GLU A 238 -10.24 -10.80 3.96
N LEU A 239 -11.14 -10.17 4.72
CA LEU A 239 -12.52 -9.95 4.33
C LEU A 239 -12.63 -9.08 3.07
N GLU A 240 -11.83 -8.02 2.95
CA GLU A 240 -11.86 -7.15 1.77
C GLU A 240 -11.08 -7.73 0.58
N ALA A 241 -10.00 -8.47 0.83
CA ALA A 241 -9.27 -9.18 -0.22
C ALA A 241 -10.13 -10.27 -0.90
N THR A 242 -11.08 -10.87 -0.18
CA THR A 242 -12.01 -11.87 -0.73
C THR A 242 -13.21 -11.29 -1.48
N ARG A 243 -13.54 -10.00 -1.28
CA ARG A 243 -14.72 -9.31 -1.87
C ARG A 243 -14.54 -8.83 -3.31
N GLY A 244 -13.39 -9.06 -3.94
CA GLY A 244 -13.30 -9.08 -5.41
C GLY A 244 -12.57 -7.91 -6.09
N ALA A 245 -11.68 -7.20 -5.40
CA ALA A 245 -10.71 -6.33 -6.07
C ALA A 245 -9.31 -6.97 -6.00
N ALA A 246 -8.63 -7.12 -7.14
CA ALA A 246 -7.25 -7.56 -7.20
C ALA A 246 -6.31 -6.45 -6.69
N THR A 247 -6.30 -6.24 -5.37
CA THR A 247 -5.44 -5.27 -4.69
C THR A 247 -4.04 -5.84 -4.52
N LYS A 248 -3.05 -4.96 -4.65
CA LYS A 248 -1.63 -5.27 -4.49
C LYS A 248 -0.98 -4.12 -3.75
N ASN A 249 0.14 -4.38 -3.09
CA ASN A 249 0.84 -3.39 -2.26
C ASN A 249 -0.05 -2.82 -1.15
N ASN A 250 -0.73 -3.71 -0.43
CA ASN A 250 -1.58 -3.35 0.69
C ASN A 250 -0.71 -2.87 1.86
N CYS A 251 -1.22 -1.88 2.61
CA CYS A 251 -0.47 -1.22 3.68
C CYS A 251 -1.28 -1.22 4.98
N MET A 252 -0.59 -1.44 6.09
CA MET A 252 -1.15 -1.35 7.43
C MET A 252 -0.41 -0.23 8.18
N PHE A 253 -1.15 0.63 8.86
CA PHE A 253 -0.62 1.75 9.63
C PHE A 253 -1.28 1.79 11.01
N VAL A 254 -0.47 1.83 12.05
CA VAL A 254 -0.91 1.90 13.45
C VAL A 254 -0.27 3.10 14.10
N ASN A 255 -1.08 4.00 14.68
CA ASN A 255 -0.61 5.09 15.52
C ASN A 255 -0.88 4.77 16.99
N LEU A 256 0.16 4.55 17.79
CA LEU A 256 0.05 4.32 19.24
C LEU A 256 0.02 5.66 19.97
N GLN A 257 -1.16 6.06 20.44
CA GLN A 257 -1.39 7.29 21.21
C GLN A 257 -1.67 7.00 22.70
N ALA A 258 -1.08 5.92 23.23
CA ALA A 258 -1.36 5.45 24.58
C ALA A 258 -1.01 6.51 25.64
N ALA A 259 -1.87 6.66 26.65
CA ALA A 259 -1.69 7.65 27.73
C ALA A 259 -0.46 7.40 28.62
N GLY A 260 0.17 6.22 28.52
CA GLY A 260 1.42 5.87 29.20
C GLY A 260 2.54 5.61 28.20
N ALA A 261 3.79 5.83 28.63
CA ALA A 261 4.96 5.54 27.81
C ALA A 261 4.99 4.05 27.45
N VAL A 262 4.82 3.75 26.15
CA VAL A 262 4.99 2.42 25.60
C VAL A 262 6.47 2.24 25.28
N ALA A 263 7.09 1.19 25.83
CA ALA A 263 8.48 0.90 25.53
C ALA A 263 8.64 0.54 24.04
N GLU A 264 9.46 1.32 23.33
CA GLU A 264 9.77 1.11 21.92
C GLU A 264 10.27 -0.31 21.61
N ALA A 265 11.11 -0.88 22.47
CA ALA A 265 11.60 -2.25 22.33
C ALA A 265 10.46 -3.29 22.35
N ALA A 266 9.42 -3.06 23.15
CA ALA A 266 8.26 -3.94 23.19
C ALA A 266 7.44 -3.84 21.89
N VAL A 267 7.37 -2.65 21.29
CA VAL A 267 6.68 -2.43 20.00
C VAL A 267 7.40 -3.14 18.86
N GLU A 268 8.73 -3.00 18.81
CA GLU A 268 9.57 -3.70 17.84
C GLU A 268 9.43 -5.22 17.95
N GLU A 269 9.50 -5.75 19.18
CA GLU A 269 9.33 -7.18 19.45
C GLU A 269 7.95 -7.68 19.04
N THR A 270 6.88 -6.97 19.44
CA THR A 270 5.51 -7.32 19.06
C THR A 270 5.31 -7.32 17.55
N LEU A 271 5.83 -6.30 16.85
CA LEU A 271 5.75 -6.21 15.39
C LEU A 271 6.52 -7.36 14.73
N ALA A 272 7.74 -7.66 15.19
CA ALA A 272 8.54 -8.77 14.68
C ALA A 272 7.82 -10.11 14.85
N GLN A 273 7.27 -10.38 16.04
CA GLN A 273 6.49 -11.59 16.32
C GLN A 273 5.24 -11.71 15.43
N PHE A 274 4.53 -10.60 15.20
CA PHE A 274 3.34 -10.59 14.33
C PHE A 274 3.68 -10.97 12.91
N VAL A 275 4.74 -10.36 12.39
CA VAL A 275 5.13 -10.53 11.02
C VAL A 275 5.74 -11.90 10.76
N GLU A 276 6.51 -12.45 11.70
CA GLU A 276 7.00 -13.83 11.64
C GLU A 276 5.85 -14.83 11.73
N GLY A 277 4.89 -14.60 12.65
CA GLY A 277 3.74 -15.49 12.86
C GLY A 277 2.71 -15.51 11.73
N HIS A 278 2.65 -14.46 10.90
CA HIS A 278 1.67 -14.31 9.81
C HIS A 278 2.30 -14.03 8.43
N ALA A 279 3.60 -14.31 8.26
CA ALA A 279 4.29 -14.13 7.00
C ALA A 279 3.54 -14.74 5.79
N PRO A 280 3.05 -15.99 5.81
CA PRO A 280 2.37 -16.56 4.65
C PRO A 280 1.05 -15.84 4.31
N GLU A 281 0.27 -15.42 5.31
CA GLU A 281 -0.96 -14.66 5.09
C GLU A 281 -0.69 -13.26 4.55
N LEU A 282 0.29 -12.55 5.13
CA LEU A 282 0.69 -11.21 4.70
C LEU A 282 1.18 -11.22 3.24
N VAL A 283 2.00 -12.20 2.86
CA VAL A 283 2.46 -12.39 1.47
C VAL A 283 1.28 -12.71 0.56
N ARG A 284 0.38 -13.63 0.97
CA ARG A 284 -0.81 -14.00 0.19
C ARG A 284 -1.71 -12.79 -0.06
N MET A 285 -1.90 -11.94 0.94
CA MET A 285 -2.69 -10.71 0.85
C MET A 285 -1.91 -9.53 0.25
N SER A 286 -0.70 -9.75 -0.25
CA SER A 286 0.13 -8.74 -0.92
C SER A 286 0.38 -7.50 -0.05
N VAL A 287 0.58 -7.70 1.26
CA VAL A 287 1.00 -6.66 2.20
C VAL A 287 2.47 -6.34 1.96
N THR A 288 2.77 -5.07 1.69
CA THR A 288 4.15 -4.62 1.44
C THR A 288 4.76 -3.91 2.63
N THR A 289 3.94 -3.21 3.41
CA THR A 289 4.41 -2.33 4.48
C THR A 289 3.46 -2.39 5.66
N ILE A 290 4.02 -2.56 6.85
CA ILE A 290 3.33 -2.37 8.13
C ILE A 290 4.11 -1.30 8.90
N GLU A 291 3.47 -0.19 9.20
CA GLU A 291 4.06 0.97 9.86
C GLU A 291 3.41 1.16 11.24
N VAL A 292 4.22 1.29 12.28
CA VAL A 292 3.78 1.55 13.65
C VAL A 292 4.46 2.81 14.17
N LYS A 293 3.67 3.85 14.42
CA LYS A 293 4.13 5.14 14.98
C LYS A 293 3.97 5.14 16.50
N VAL A 294 5.01 5.55 17.20
CA VAL A 294 5.07 5.66 18.67
C VAL A 294 5.81 6.92 19.05
N GLY A 295 5.10 7.93 19.55
CA GLY A 295 5.69 9.27 19.73
C GLY A 295 6.24 9.80 18.40
N ASP A 296 7.53 10.15 18.39
CA ASP A 296 8.26 10.65 17.22
C ASP A 296 9.03 9.54 16.46
N GLY A 297 8.92 8.29 16.92
CA GLY A 297 9.56 7.13 16.30
C GLY A 297 8.59 6.34 15.40
N ARG A 298 9.14 5.73 14.35
CA ARG A 298 8.43 4.78 13.48
C ARG A 298 9.14 3.44 13.39
N PHE A 299 8.38 2.36 13.52
CA PHE A 299 8.80 1.00 13.22
C PHE A 299 8.14 0.56 11.93
N VAL A 300 8.92 0.14 10.95
CA VAL A 300 8.41 -0.22 9.64
C VAL A 300 8.87 -1.62 9.26
N ALA A 301 7.91 -2.50 9.01
CA ALA A 301 8.15 -3.82 8.46
C ALA A 301 7.92 -3.80 6.94
N TYR A 302 8.98 -4.05 6.16
CA TYR A 302 8.93 -4.07 4.70
C TYR A 302 9.03 -5.48 4.16
N HIS A 303 8.19 -5.82 3.19
CA HIS A 303 8.26 -7.08 2.47
C HIS A 303 9.48 -7.10 1.52
N THR A 304 10.41 -8.03 1.76
CA THR A 304 11.59 -8.25 0.91
C THR A 304 11.33 -9.29 -0.18
N ALA A 305 12.15 -9.32 -1.24
CA ALA A 305 11.97 -10.21 -2.39
C ALA A 305 11.90 -11.71 -2.03
N GLY A 306 12.40 -12.11 -0.86
CA GLY A 306 12.50 -13.49 -0.37
C GLY A 306 11.40 -13.94 0.60
N LYS A 307 10.18 -13.39 0.52
CA LYS A 307 9.03 -13.71 1.42
C LYS A 307 9.25 -13.42 2.91
N ARG A 308 10.33 -12.72 3.26
CA ARG A 308 10.58 -12.26 4.63
C ARG A 308 10.26 -10.79 4.73
N PHE A 309 9.81 -10.38 5.91
CA PHE A 309 9.75 -8.97 6.23
C PHE A 309 10.97 -8.62 7.07
N LYS A 310 11.48 -7.41 6.85
CA LYS A 310 12.51 -6.82 7.68
C LYS A 310 11.89 -5.67 8.46
N VAL A 311 12.04 -5.68 9.78
CA VAL A 311 11.65 -4.56 10.64
C VAL A 311 12.82 -3.60 10.74
N GLU A 312 12.56 -2.33 10.51
CA GLU A 312 13.54 -1.25 10.65
C GLU A 312 12.93 -0.12 11.48
N ARG A 313 13.76 0.50 12.30
CA ARG A 313 13.42 1.72 13.03
C ARG A 313 13.83 2.94 12.20
N HIS A 314 12.93 3.89 12.08
CA HIS A 314 13.12 5.18 11.45
C HIS A 314 12.83 6.26 12.49
N SER A 315 13.71 7.26 12.61
CA SER A 315 13.42 8.45 13.41
C SER A 315 12.86 9.54 12.50
N ASP A 316 11.89 10.33 12.97
CA ASP A 316 11.37 11.46 12.18
C ASP A 316 12.46 12.52 11.87
N ASP A 317 13.58 12.51 12.61
CA ASP A 317 14.76 13.36 12.43
C ASP A 317 15.72 12.89 11.31
N ASP A 318 15.53 11.70 10.72
CA ASP A 318 16.31 11.19 9.58
C ASP A 318 15.95 11.92 8.26
N HIS A 319 16.00 13.26 8.25
CA HIS A 319 16.20 14.18 7.12
C HIS A 319 15.52 13.93 5.76
N THR A 320 14.41 13.18 5.67
CA THR A 320 13.63 13.05 4.42
C THR A 320 12.23 13.69 4.46
N GLY A 321 11.75 14.18 5.62
CA GLY A 321 10.40 14.76 5.71
C GLY A 321 9.26 13.77 5.46
N GLU A 322 9.55 12.47 5.41
CA GLU A 322 8.63 11.41 4.99
C GLU A 322 7.37 11.27 5.84
N GLY A 323 7.34 11.83 7.05
CA GLY A 323 6.21 11.74 7.95
C GLY A 323 4.95 12.52 7.55
N GLU A 324 5.10 13.54 6.72
CA GLU A 324 3.97 14.29 6.14
C GLU A 324 3.85 14.07 4.62
N HIS A 325 4.73 13.27 4.02
CA HIS A 325 4.74 13.07 2.59
C HIS A 325 3.65 12.07 2.14
N PRO A 326 2.95 12.37 1.03
CA PRO A 326 2.04 11.44 0.41
C PRO A 326 2.69 10.10 0.08
N TYR A 327 1.97 8.99 0.28
CA TYR A 327 2.41 7.66 -0.10
C TYR A 327 2.72 7.61 -1.60
N PRO A 328 3.90 7.10 -2.00
CA PRO A 328 4.30 7.11 -3.39
C PRO A 328 3.40 6.21 -4.25
N VAL A 329 3.11 6.70 -5.46
CA VAL A 329 2.51 5.89 -6.53
C VAL A 329 3.52 4.88 -7.07
N LEU A 330 3.03 3.85 -7.78
CA LEU A 330 3.93 2.83 -8.34
C LEU A 330 4.86 3.41 -9.39
N THR A 331 6.15 3.14 -9.18
CA THR A 331 7.20 3.35 -10.19
C THR A 331 6.91 2.51 -11.44
N ARG A 332 7.53 2.88 -12.57
CA ARG A 332 7.42 2.13 -13.84
C ARG A 332 7.72 0.63 -13.65
N MET A 333 8.76 0.32 -12.86
CA MET A 333 9.14 -1.06 -12.55
C MET A 333 8.09 -1.78 -11.72
N GLN A 334 7.58 -1.15 -10.66
CA GLN A 334 6.52 -1.74 -9.84
C GLN A 334 5.23 -1.97 -10.64
N ARG A 335 4.90 -1.12 -11.62
CA ARG A 335 3.78 -1.36 -12.54
C ARG A 335 3.99 -2.59 -13.41
N LYS A 336 5.21 -2.79 -13.94
CA LYS A 336 5.54 -4.01 -14.69
C LYS A 336 5.42 -5.26 -13.81
N LYS A 337 5.89 -5.19 -12.56
CA LYS A 337 5.71 -6.25 -11.57
C LYS A 337 4.24 -6.53 -11.28
N LEU A 338 3.44 -5.49 -11.12
CA LEU A 338 1.99 -5.59 -10.92
C LEU A 338 1.31 -6.31 -12.09
N VAL A 339 1.71 -6.05 -13.34
CA VAL A 339 1.19 -6.79 -14.51
C VAL A 339 1.50 -8.28 -14.41
N ALA A 340 2.75 -8.65 -14.12
CA ALA A 340 3.14 -10.06 -13.96
C ALA A 340 2.38 -10.74 -12.81
N GLN A 341 2.26 -10.07 -11.67
CA GLN A 341 1.55 -10.58 -10.50
C GLN A 341 0.04 -10.75 -10.73
N ARG A 342 -0.59 -9.84 -11.48
CA ARG A 342 -2.01 -9.96 -11.86
C ARG A 342 -2.24 -11.16 -12.80
N ALA A 343 -1.25 -11.53 -13.59
CA ALA A 343 -1.25 -12.75 -14.38
C ALA A 343 -0.90 -14.01 -13.56
N GLY A 344 -0.68 -13.90 -12.24
CA GLY A 344 -0.30 -15.01 -11.37
C GLY A 344 1.15 -15.47 -11.55
N SER A 345 2.02 -14.62 -12.09
CA SER A 345 3.42 -14.93 -12.37
C SER A 345 4.38 -13.95 -11.70
N THR A 346 5.67 -14.27 -11.74
CA THR A 346 6.76 -13.43 -11.24
C THR A 346 7.28 -12.54 -12.38
N TYR A 347 7.65 -11.31 -12.06
CA TYR A 347 8.26 -10.43 -13.05
C TYR A 347 9.62 -10.97 -13.52
N VAL A 348 9.92 -10.89 -14.81
CA VAL A 348 11.04 -11.62 -15.41
C VAL A 348 12.41 -11.30 -14.79
N TYR A 349 12.66 -10.05 -14.39
CA TYR A 349 13.90 -9.66 -13.73
C TYR A 349 13.97 -10.09 -12.27
N ASP A 350 12.83 -10.33 -11.61
CA ASP A 350 12.79 -10.77 -10.20
C ASP A 350 13.23 -12.23 -10.04
N PHE A 351 13.20 -13.04 -11.12
CA PHE A 351 13.77 -14.38 -11.10
C PHE A 351 15.27 -14.39 -10.80
N LEU A 352 16.02 -13.35 -11.18
CA LEU A 352 17.45 -13.27 -10.89
C LEU A 352 17.73 -13.24 -9.39
N ALA A 353 16.94 -12.46 -8.64
CA ALA A 353 17.02 -12.41 -7.19
C ALA A 353 16.59 -13.73 -6.53
N ILE A 354 15.59 -14.42 -7.10
CA ILE A 354 15.18 -15.75 -6.63
C ILE A 354 16.33 -16.75 -6.80
N PHE A 355 17.01 -16.76 -7.96
CA PHE A 355 18.17 -17.63 -8.17
C PHE A 355 19.31 -17.30 -7.21
N GLU A 356 19.61 -16.01 -7.01
CA GLU A 356 20.63 -15.56 -6.06
C GLU A 356 20.36 -16.06 -4.64
N GLU A 357 19.11 -15.89 -4.16
CA GLU A 357 18.71 -16.35 -2.83
C GLU A 357 18.79 -17.87 -2.71
N LEU A 358 18.36 -18.62 -3.73
CA LEU A 358 18.46 -20.08 -3.74
C LEU A 358 19.90 -20.59 -3.74
N VAL A 359 20.81 -19.90 -4.44
CA VAL A 359 22.25 -20.23 -4.44
C VAL A 359 22.87 -19.91 -3.09
N ALA A 360 22.51 -18.77 -2.48
CA ALA A 360 22.98 -18.39 -1.16
C ALA A 360 22.46 -19.30 -0.04
N ALA A 361 21.23 -19.82 -0.18
CA ALA A 361 20.59 -20.72 0.78
C ALA A 361 21.10 -22.18 0.71
N ALA A 362 22.03 -22.49 -0.21
CA ALA A 362 22.61 -23.83 -0.31
C ALA A 362 23.33 -24.21 1.00
N ASP A 363 22.93 -25.33 1.60
CA ASP A 363 23.31 -25.76 2.95
C ASP A 363 24.84 -25.74 3.19
N PRO A 364 25.37 -25.00 4.18
CA PRO A 364 26.79 -24.99 4.54
C PRO A 364 27.39 -26.39 4.81
N LEU A 365 26.57 -27.34 5.27
CA LEU A 365 27.00 -28.74 5.45
C LEU A 365 27.26 -29.44 4.11
N SER A 366 26.53 -29.08 3.05
CA SER A 366 26.78 -29.60 1.69
C SER A 366 28.13 -29.12 1.14
N TRP A 367 28.54 -27.90 1.48
CA TRP A 367 29.88 -27.37 1.18
C TRP A 367 30.97 -28.06 2.01
N SER A 368 30.70 -28.40 3.27
CA SER A 368 31.68 -28.99 4.19
C SER A 368 31.88 -30.50 4.01
N ARG A 369 30.85 -31.26 3.62
CA ARG A 369 30.88 -32.72 3.48
C ARG A 369 31.67 -33.23 2.25
N MET A 370 31.97 -32.36 1.29
CA MET A 370 32.63 -32.69 0.02
C MET A 370 34.15 -32.39 0.02
N GLY A 371 34.86 -32.77 1.09
CA GLY A 371 36.25 -32.36 1.39
C GLY A 371 37.23 -32.24 0.21
N GLY A 372 38.17 -31.28 0.29
CA GLY A 372 39.17 -30.97 -0.74
C GLY A 372 39.88 -29.62 -0.50
N SER A 373 40.81 -29.24 -1.38
CA SER A 373 41.65 -28.02 -1.28
C SER A 373 40.90 -26.69 -1.40
N ASP A 374 39.63 -26.71 -1.81
CA ASP A 374 38.75 -25.54 -1.93
C ASP A 374 37.86 -25.35 -0.69
N ALA A 375 38.41 -25.57 0.51
CA ALA A 375 37.68 -25.53 1.78
C ALA A 375 37.15 -24.12 2.18
N GLY A 376 37.34 -23.10 1.34
CA GLY A 376 36.90 -21.72 1.57
C GLY A 376 36.13 -21.10 0.40
N ALA A 377 35.64 -21.90 -0.56
CA ALA A 377 34.81 -21.37 -1.63
C ALA A 377 33.41 -21.02 -1.11
N GLU A 378 32.97 -19.77 -1.31
CA GLU A 378 31.64 -19.30 -0.93
C GLU A 378 30.65 -19.40 -2.10
N PRO A 379 29.34 -19.57 -1.84
CA PRO A 379 28.31 -19.47 -2.87
C PRO A 379 28.40 -18.10 -3.55
N ALA A 380 28.30 -18.10 -4.88
CA ALA A 380 28.43 -16.89 -5.66
C ALA A 380 27.49 -16.94 -6.86
N TRP A 381 26.92 -15.79 -7.20
CA TRP A 381 25.95 -15.63 -8.28
C TRP A 381 26.31 -14.37 -9.08
N LYS A 382 26.22 -14.46 -10.41
CA LYS A 382 26.34 -13.33 -11.33
C LYS A 382 25.40 -13.53 -12.50
N ALA A 383 24.65 -12.50 -12.86
CA ALA A 383 23.82 -12.47 -14.06
C ALA A 383 24.14 -11.24 -14.90
N THR A 384 24.42 -11.43 -16.18
CA THR A 384 24.64 -10.34 -17.14
C THR A 384 23.57 -10.39 -18.21
N GLU A 385 22.89 -9.27 -18.47
CA GLU A 385 21.88 -9.17 -19.53
C GLU A 385 22.54 -9.14 -20.93
N LEU A 386 22.00 -9.94 -21.85
CA LEU A 386 22.39 -9.97 -23.26
C LEU A 386 21.30 -9.31 -24.11
N VAL A 387 21.70 -8.35 -24.94
CA VAL A 387 20.81 -7.57 -25.80
C VAL A 387 21.17 -7.79 -27.26
N LEU A 388 20.16 -7.85 -28.12
CA LEU A 388 20.35 -7.99 -29.56
C LEU A 388 20.69 -6.62 -30.15
N ASN A 389 21.90 -6.50 -30.69
CA ASN A 389 22.37 -5.27 -31.33
C ASN A 389 21.80 -5.14 -32.77
N SER A 390 22.12 -4.02 -33.44
CA SER A 390 21.67 -3.74 -34.80
C SER A 390 22.20 -4.71 -35.87
N GLU A 391 23.28 -5.43 -35.57
CA GLU A 391 23.87 -6.45 -36.45
C GLU A 391 23.25 -7.84 -36.22
N GLY A 392 22.31 -7.96 -35.28
CA GLY A 392 21.66 -9.22 -34.95
C GLY A 392 22.55 -10.18 -34.15
N VAL A 393 23.49 -9.65 -33.37
CA VAL A 393 24.35 -10.39 -32.44
C VAL A 393 23.93 -10.07 -31.00
N LEU A 394 23.96 -11.08 -30.11
CA LEU A 394 23.72 -10.88 -28.68
C LEU A 394 25.02 -10.43 -28.01
N GLU A 395 24.96 -9.29 -27.33
CA GLU A 395 26.09 -8.70 -26.62
C GLU A 395 25.71 -8.30 -25.18
N GLU A 396 26.70 -8.23 -24.29
CA GLU A 396 26.49 -7.74 -22.93
C GLU A 396 26.21 -6.24 -22.94
N ALA A 397 25.10 -5.82 -22.35
CA ALA A 397 24.73 -4.41 -22.28
C ALA A 397 24.38 -4.01 -20.84
N PRO A 398 25.10 -3.04 -20.24
CA PRO A 398 24.77 -2.52 -18.92
C PRO A 398 23.57 -1.55 -19.02
N ARG A 399 22.35 -2.08 -18.87
CA ARG A 399 21.13 -1.26 -18.81
C ARG A 399 20.37 -1.47 -17.50
N PRO A 400 19.62 -0.47 -17.00
CA PRO A 400 18.78 -0.64 -15.82
C PRO A 400 17.71 -1.72 -16.05
N PRO A 401 17.38 -2.56 -15.05
CA PRO A 401 16.35 -3.59 -15.17
C PRO A 401 15.02 -3.03 -15.68
N GLY A 402 14.34 -3.80 -16.54
CA GLY A 402 13.03 -3.48 -17.10
C GLY A 402 13.00 -2.33 -18.12
N THR A 403 14.17 -1.92 -18.62
CA THR A 403 14.30 -1.03 -19.80
C THR A 403 14.35 -1.81 -21.11
N ASN A 404 13.95 -3.08 -21.11
CA ASN A 404 13.84 -3.90 -22.30
C ASN A 404 12.88 -3.31 -23.34
N ASP A 405 13.33 -3.43 -24.57
CA ASP A 405 12.76 -2.93 -25.83
C ASP A 405 12.02 -4.03 -26.62
N CYS A 406 12.09 -5.27 -26.16
CA CYS A 406 11.35 -6.40 -26.69
C CYS A 406 10.80 -7.26 -25.55
N GLY A 407 9.79 -8.08 -25.85
CA GLY A 407 9.14 -8.96 -24.88
C GLY A 407 9.93 -10.22 -24.50
N MET A 408 11.21 -10.30 -24.86
CA MET A 408 12.10 -11.42 -24.58
C MET A 408 13.41 -10.90 -23.99
N VAL A 409 13.82 -11.43 -22.84
CA VAL A 409 15.09 -11.06 -22.20
C VAL A 409 15.98 -12.29 -22.05
N VAL A 410 17.28 -12.07 -22.13
CA VAL A 410 18.30 -13.12 -22.09
C VAL A 410 19.37 -12.73 -21.09
N PHE A 411 19.76 -13.66 -20.24
CA PHE A 411 20.84 -13.45 -19.28
C PHE A 411 21.86 -14.58 -19.40
N LYS A 412 23.14 -14.21 -19.43
CA LYS A 412 24.23 -15.14 -19.17
C LYS A 412 24.46 -15.18 -17.66
N CYS A 413 24.12 -16.30 -17.06
CA CYS A 413 24.20 -16.50 -15.61
C CYS A 413 25.40 -17.38 -15.29
N TRP A 414 26.10 -17.04 -14.21
CA TRP A 414 27.16 -17.83 -13.62
C TRP A 414 26.86 -18.06 -12.15
N MET A 415 27.03 -19.28 -11.69
CA MET A 415 26.80 -19.65 -10.29
C MET A 415 27.86 -20.61 -9.78
N ARG A 416 28.17 -20.53 -8.50
CA ARG A 416 28.95 -21.53 -7.77
C ARG A 416 28.02 -22.33 -6.86
N THR A 417 27.99 -23.65 -7.05
CA THR A 417 27.16 -24.57 -6.25
C THR A 417 28.03 -25.65 -5.61
N PRO A 418 27.56 -26.36 -4.57
CA PRO A 418 28.34 -27.39 -3.89
C PRO A 418 28.89 -28.47 -4.84
N GLU A 419 28.12 -28.84 -5.87
CA GLU A 419 28.46 -29.86 -6.86
C GLU A 419 29.47 -29.36 -7.92
N CYS A 420 29.59 -28.05 -8.09
CA CYS A 420 30.44 -27.42 -9.11
C CYS A 420 31.16 -26.20 -8.53
N ARG A 421 32.25 -26.46 -7.77
CA ARG A 421 33.02 -25.43 -7.03
C ARG A 421 33.78 -24.45 -7.92
N ALA A 422 34.22 -24.88 -9.11
CA ALA A 422 34.79 -23.99 -10.12
C ALA A 422 33.77 -22.97 -10.65
N GLY A 423 32.48 -23.22 -10.42
CA GLY A 423 31.36 -22.47 -10.98
C GLY A 423 30.96 -22.99 -12.36
N ARG A 424 29.71 -22.74 -12.71
CA ARG A 424 29.11 -23.12 -13.99
C ARG A 424 28.28 -21.98 -14.56
N SER A 425 28.26 -21.91 -15.88
CA SER A 425 27.46 -20.95 -16.63
C SER A 425 26.25 -21.62 -17.26
N PHE A 426 25.18 -20.85 -17.40
CA PHE A 426 24.00 -21.22 -18.18
C PHE A 426 23.35 -19.96 -18.75
N VAL A 427 22.49 -20.13 -19.75
CA VAL A 427 21.71 -19.02 -20.31
C VAL A 427 20.28 -19.12 -19.80
N LEU A 428 19.79 -18.02 -19.23
CA LEU A 428 18.41 -17.87 -18.82
C LEU A 428 17.68 -17.01 -19.86
N VAL A 429 16.59 -17.53 -20.41
CA VAL A 429 15.74 -16.82 -21.36
C VAL A 429 14.35 -16.67 -20.75
N GLY A 430 13.73 -15.49 -20.83
CA GLY A 430 12.44 -15.24 -20.21
C GLY A 430 11.55 -14.31 -21.00
N SER A 431 10.25 -14.62 -21.04
CA SER A 431 9.24 -13.72 -21.62
C SER A 431 8.86 -12.61 -20.63
N ASP A 432 8.82 -11.36 -21.09
CA ASP A 432 8.32 -10.23 -20.29
C ASP A 432 6.81 -10.07 -20.49
N LEU A 433 6.02 -10.61 -19.55
CA LEU A 433 4.56 -10.45 -19.52
C LEU A 433 4.08 -8.99 -19.54
N SER A 434 4.89 -8.06 -19.03
CA SER A 434 4.53 -6.64 -19.03
C SER A 434 4.60 -6.01 -20.42
N HIS A 435 5.28 -6.67 -21.37
CA HIS A 435 5.41 -6.23 -22.74
C HIS A 435 4.47 -7.03 -23.65
N MET A 436 3.36 -6.42 -24.06
CA MET A 436 2.37 -7.03 -24.98
C MET A 436 1.93 -8.43 -24.53
N SER A 437 1.70 -8.62 -23.23
CA SER A 437 1.32 -9.92 -22.61
C SER A 437 2.29 -11.06 -22.89
N GLY A 438 3.58 -10.75 -23.08
CA GLY A 438 4.61 -11.73 -23.42
C GLY A 438 4.42 -12.36 -24.81
N SER A 439 3.69 -11.71 -25.72
CA SER A 439 3.44 -12.24 -27.07
C SER A 439 4.68 -12.17 -27.97
N PHE A 440 4.83 -13.19 -28.80
CA PHE A 440 5.97 -13.38 -29.70
C PHE A 440 5.74 -12.70 -31.04
N SER A 441 6.63 -11.77 -31.41
CA SER A 441 6.75 -11.26 -32.78
C SER A 441 8.15 -11.55 -33.31
N LEU A 442 8.47 -11.03 -34.50
CA LEU A 442 9.74 -11.29 -35.19
C LEU A 442 10.96 -10.95 -34.33
N ARG A 443 10.90 -9.85 -33.57
CA ARG A 443 12.01 -9.41 -32.72
C ARG A 443 12.23 -10.36 -31.54
N GLU A 444 11.17 -10.73 -30.83
CA GLU A 444 11.25 -11.69 -29.72
C GLU A 444 11.76 -13.07 -30.19
N ASP A 445 11.30 -13.52 -31.37
CA ASP A 445 11.74 -14.77 -31.98
C ASP A 445 13.23 -14.73 -32.36
N GLN A 446 13.71 -13.62 -32.93
CA GLN A 446 15.13 -13.44 -33.22
C GLN A 446 16.00 -13.49 -31.97
N VAL A 447 15.60 -12.81 -30.90
CA VAL A 447 16.30 -12.84 -29.60
C VAL A 447 16.38 -14.26 -29.06
N TYR A 448 15.24 -14.98 -29.06
CA TYR A 448 15.16 -16.36 -28.62
C TYR A 448 16.04 -17.31 -29.45
N CYS A 449 15.98 -17.21 -30.78
CA CYS A 449 16.79 -18.00 -31.70
C CYS A 449 18.29 -17.76 -31.51
N LYS A 450 18.70 -16.50 -31.33
CA LYS A 450 20.11 -16.14 -31.10
C LYS A 450 20.60 -16.63 -29.74
N ALA A 451 19.75 -16.63 -28.72
CA ALA A 451 20.09 -17.19 -27.41
C ALA A 451 20.36 -18.71 -27.51
N LEU A 452 19.51 -19.44 -28.23
CA LEU A 452 19.74 -20.88 -28.46
C LEU A 452 20.99 -21.16 -29.30
N ALA A 453 21.29 -20.31 -30.29
CA ALA A 453 22.51 -20.41 -31.07
C ALA A 453 23.77 -20.22 -30.19
N LEU A 454 23.74 -19.25 -29.28
CA LEU A 454 24.78 -19.02 -28.27
C LEU A 454 24.97 -20.25 -27.37
N CYS A 455 23.88 -20.82 -26.84
CA CYS A 455 23.93 -22.03 -26.03
C CYS A 455 24.59 -23.20 -26.77
N ARG A 456 24.27 -23.41 -28.04
CA ARG A 456 24.86 -24.48 -28.87
C ARG A 456 26.33 -24.23 -29.17
N ALA A 457 26.71 -22.98 -29.44
CA ALA A 457 28.09 -22.62 -29.75
C ALA A 457 29.02 -22.77 -28.53
N GLU A 458 28.56 -22.39 -27.34
CA GLU A 458 29.34 -22.46 -26.10
C GLU A 458 29.14 -23.77 -25.30
N GLY A 459 28.18 -24.62 -25.69
CA GLY A 459 27.84 -25.85 -24.96
C GLY A 459 27.16 -25.58 -23.61
N LEU A 460 26.45 -24.45 -23.47
CA LEU A 460 25.81 -24.04 -22.22
C LEU A 460 24.37 -24.58 -22.09
N PRO A 461 23.93 -24.97 -20.88
CA PRO A 461 22.53 -25.24 -20.60
C PRO A 461 21.66 -24.00 -20.85
N CYS A 462 20.45 -24.21 -21.38
CA CYS A 462 19.45 -23.17 -21.58
C CYS A 462 18.26 -23.42 -20.65
N VAL A 463 17.93 -22.44 -19.82
CA VAL A 463 16.74 -22.44 -18.97
C VAL A 463 15.77 -21.41 -19.54
N TYR A 464 14.55 -21.85 -19.86
CA TYR A 464 13.52 -20.97 -20.41
C TYR A 464 12.37 -20.78 -19.41
N ILE A 465 12.15 -19.53 -18.99
CA ILE A 465 11.01 -19.12 -18.17
C ILE A 465 9.85 -18.79 -19.10
N SER A 466 8.96 -19.76 -19.28
CA SER A 466 7.80 -19.64 -20.15
C SER A 466 6.62 -18.99 -19.44
N ALA A 467 6.34 -17.73 -19.79
CA ALA A 467 5.14 -17.00 -19.39
C ALA A 467 4.69 -16.09 -20.54
N ASN A 468 3.90 -16.63 -21.47
CA ASN A 468 3.54 -15.96 -22.71
C ASN A 468 2.12 -16.28 -23.17
N SER A 469 1.67 -15.54 -24.18
CA SER A 469 0.36 -15.67 -24.85
C SER A 469 0.47 -16.25 -26.27
N GLY A 470 1.61 -16.83 -26.63
CA GLY A 470 1.88 -17.33 -27.99
C GLY A 470 2.23 -16.23 -28.99
N ALA A 471 1.91 -16.47 -30.28
CA ALA A 471 2.20 -15.53 -31.36
C ALA A 471 1.38 -14.24 -31.24
N ARG A 472 2.02 -13.09 -31.51
CA ARG A 472 1.37 -11.79 -31.46
C ARG A 472 0.37 -11.65 -32.59
N ILE A 473 -0.92 -11.63 -32.23
CA ILE A 473 -2.00 -11.36 -33.15
C ILE A 473 -2.31 -9.86 -33.07
N SER A 474 -2.14 -9.15 -34.17
CA SER A 474 -2.53 -7.74 -34.29
C SER A 474 -2.96 -7.44 -35.72
N LEU A 475 -3.82 -6.43 -35.86
CA LEU A 475 -4.23 -5.88 -37.15
C LEU A 475 -3.63 -4.48 -37.26
N ASN A 476 -3.40 -4.01 -38.48
CA ASN A 476 -2.82 -2.69 -38.70
C ASN A 476 -3.81 -1.58 -38.30
N ASP A 477 -3.52 -0.85 -37.22
CA ASP A 477 -4.38 0.20 -36.70
C ASP A 477 -4.43 1.46 -37.58
N GLU A 478 -3.45 1.67 -38.46
CA GLU A 478 -3.50 2.74 -39.46
C GLU A 478 -4.51 2.39 -40.57
N VAL A 479 -4.51 1.13 -41.03
CA VAL A 479 -5.50 0.63 -41.99
C VAL A 479 -6.89 0.68 -41.38
N LYS A 480 -7.09 0.17 -40.16
CA LYS A 480 -8.39 0.22 -39.46
C LYS A 480 -8.96 1.63 -39.37
N ARG A 481 -8.13 2.63 -39.03
CA ARG A 481 -8.55 4.04 -38.90
C ARG A 481 -8.95 4.67 -40.23
N ARG A 482 -8.42 4.17 -41.35
CA ARG A 482 -8.70 4.68 -42.70
C ARG A 482 -9.67 3.81 -43.50
N LEU A 483 -10.04 2.65 -42.97
CA LEU A 483 -10.96 1.71 -43.61
C LEU A 483 -12.32 2.38 -43.77
N ARG A 484 -12.82 2.42 -45.01
CA ARG A 484 -14.17 2.85 -45.34
C ARG A 484 -14.91 1.66 -45.94
N VAL A 485 -16.17 1.49 -45.59
CA VAL A 485 -17.02 0.40 -46.07
C VAL A 485 -17.98 0.95 -47.13
N ALA A 486 -17.98 0.35 -48.31
CA ALA A 486 -18.95 0.64 -49.36
C ALA A 486 -20.23 -0.16 -49.09
N TRP A 487 -21.17 0.43 -48.34
CA TRP A 487 -22.43 -0.25 -48.02
C TRP A 487 -23.34 -0.32 -49.26
N VAL A 488 -24.04 -1.45 -49.43
CA VAL A 488 -25.07 -1.61 -50.47
C VAL A 488 -26.18 -0.55 -50.31
N ASP A 489 -26.50 -0.23 -49.07
CA ASP A 489 -27.41 0.85 -48.68
C ASP A 489 -26.86 1.57 -47.43
N PRO A 490 -26.34 2.80 -47.56
CA PRO A 490 -25.80 3.55 -46.43
C PRO A 490 -26.81 3.79 -45.29
N ALA A 491 -28.11 3.80 -45.59
CA ALA A 491 -29.16 3.96 -44.59
C ALA A 491 -29.52 2.63 -43.89
N CYS A 492 -29.12 1.48 -44.45
CA CYS A 492 -29.42 0.15 -43.90
C CYS A 492 -28.20 -0.79 -43.98
N PRO A 493 -27.21 -0.65 -43.07
CA PRO A 493 -25.97 -1.47 -43.07
C PRO A 493 -26.20 -2.98 -42.98
N ALA A 494 -27.37 -3.43 -42.50
CA ALA A 494 -27.74 -4.84 -42.42
C ALA A 494 -27.90 -5.52 -43.79
N LYS A 495 -28.06 -4.76 -44.88
CA LYS A 495 -28.10 -5.30 -46.25
C LYS A 495 -26.74 -5.73 -46.78
N GLY A 496 -25.66 -5.46 -46.05
CA GLY A 496 -24.30 -5.83 -46.42
C GLY A 496 -23.51 -4.71 -47.10
N PHE A 497 -22.30 -5.05 -47.55
CA PHE A 497 -21.33 -4.16 -48.19
C PHE A 497 -20.79 -4.80 -49.48
N GLU A 498 -20.30 -3.97 -50.39
CA GLU A 498 -19.60 -4.36 -51.63
C GLU A 498 -18.12 -4.71 -51.39
#